data_AF-A0A838V138-F1
#
_entry.id   AF-A0A838V138-F1
#
_cell.length_a   1.000
_cell.length_b   1.000
_cell.length_c   1.000
_cell.angle_alpha   90.00
_cell.angle_beta   90.00
_cell.angle_gamma   90.00
#
_symmetry.space_group_name_H-M   'P 1'
#
loop_
_entity.id
_entity.type
_entity.pdbx_description
1 polymer ?
#
loop_
_entity_poly.entity_id
_entity_poly.type
_entity_poly.pdbx_seq_one_letter_code
_entity_poly.pdbx_strand_id
1 'polypeptide(L)'
;DTQCGFKCFTRAVAQDVCGRQRLPGFSFDVELLALARARGYHIAEIPIDWYHERHSRVRPLRDTIMMVRDIWRVRQRMQRDATLAASTRAANPEEAGLFLEHAERPMVNAE
;
A
#
# COMPACT_ATOMS: atom_id res chain seq x y z
N ASP A 1 -2.14 -13.70 1.91
CA ASP A 1 -3.00 -13.19 3.02
C ASP A 1 -2.80 -11.69 3.20
N THR A 2 -3.81 -10.89 2.83
CA THR A 2 -3.70 -9.43 2.86
C THR A 2 -3.80 -8.86 4.28
N GLN A 3 -4.50 -9.54 5.20
CA GLN A 3 -4.79 -9.07 6.55
C GLN A 3 -3.90 -9.68 7.63
N CYS A 4 -2.85 -10.41 7.23
CA CYS A 4 -1.78 -10.77 8.14
C CYS A 4 -1.04 -9.51 8.60
N GLY A 5 -1.00 -9.25 9.91
CA GLY A 5 -0.32 -8.10 10.50
C GLY A 5 1.21 -8.12 10.38
N PHE A 6 1.79 -9.22 9.90
CA PHE A 6 3.24 -9.33 9.67
C PHE A 6 3.58 -8.95 8.23
N LYS A 7 4.32 -7.86 8.06
CA LYS A 7 4.77 -7.35 6.75
C LYS A 7 6.24 -6.91 6.84
N CYS A 8 7.05 -7.32 5.87
CA CYS A 8 8.45 -6.92 5.75
C CYS A 8 8.64 -5.96 4.59
N PHE A 9 9.52 -4.97 4.77
CA PHE A 9 9.81 -3.93 3.78
C PHE A 9 11.30 -3.64 3.75
N THR A 10 11.82 -3.24 2.59
CA THR A 10 13.10 -2.53 2.56
C THR A 10 12.94 -1.16 3.20
N ARG A 11 14.04 -0.57 3.69
CA ARG A 11 14.01 0.76 4.33
C ARG A 11 13.35 1.82 3.45
N ALA A 12 13.71 1.86 2.16
CA ALA A 12 13.19 2.85 1.22
C ALA A 12 11.68 2.70 1.01
N VAL A 13 11.20 1.46 0.82
CA VAL A 13 9.76 1.18 0.66
C VAL A 13 9.00 1.50 1.95
N ALA A 14 9.54 1.17 3.13
CA ALA A 14 8.92 1.50 4.40
C ALA A 14 8.74 3.02 4.58
N GLN A 15 9.79 3.80 4.31
CA GLN A 15 9.72 5.26 4.41
C GLN A 15 8.69 5.86 3.44
N ASP A 16 8.64 5.32 2.21
CA ASP A 16 7.72 5.79 1.19
C ASP A 16 6.25 5.45 1.53
N VAL A 17 5.97 4.17 1.78
CA VAL A 17 4.60 3.68 1.95
C VAL A 17 4.04 4.05 3.33
N CYS A 18 4.80 3.84 4.41
CA CYS A 18 4.33 4.17 5.76
C CYS A 18 4.23 5.69 5.97
N GLY A 19 5.09 6.49 5.34
CA GLY A 19 4.98 7.95 5.35
C GLY A 19 3.71 8.49 4.68
N ARG A 20 3.03 7.66 3.87
CA ARG A 20 1.78 8.01 3.18
C ARG A 20 0.55 7.32 3.76
N GLN A 21 0.71 6.38 4.69
CA GLN A 21 -0.38 5.72 5.37
C GLN A 21 -1.20 6.76 6.16
N ARG A 22 -2.53 6.59 6.18
CA ARG A 22 -3.46 7.50 6.88
C ARG A 22 -4.47 6.76 7.73
N LEU A 23 -4.78 5.51 7.40
CA LEU A 23 -5.69 4.71 8.19
C LEU A 23 -5.05 4.31 9.52
N PRO A 24 -5.71 4.65 10.66
CA PRO A 24 -5.36 4.08 11.94
C PRO A 24 -6.03 2.71 12.12
N GLY A 25 -5.46 1.87 12.99
CA GLY A 25 -6.10 0.64 13.42
C GLY A 25 -5.92 -0.55 12.46
N PHE A 26 -6.87 -1.48 12.47
CA PHE A 26 -6.70 -2.84 11.92
C PHE A 26 -6.62 -2.91 10.40
N SER A 27 -7.05 -1.86 9.70
CA SER A 27 -7.13 -1.79 8.23
C SER A 27 -5.85 -1.24 7.58
N PHE A 28 -4.79 -1.01 8.37
CA PHE A 28 -3.58 -0.35 7.90
C PHE A 28 -2.83 -1.14 6.83
N ASP A 29 -2.80 -2.45 6.96
CA ASP A 29 -2.14 -3.38 6.04
C ASP A 29 -2.75 -3.34 4.64
N VAL A 30 -4.08 -3.23 4.53
CA VAL A 30 -4.79 -3.05 3.26
C VAL A 30 -4.36 -1.75 2.58
N GLU A 31 -4.23 -0.65 3.33
CA GLU A 31 -3.78 0.62 2.77
C GLU A 31 -2.31 0.55 2.33
N LEU A 32 -1.43 -0.04 3.15
CA LEU A 32 -0.02 -0.22 2.80
C LEU A 32 0.13 -1.02 1.51
N LEU A 33 -0.61 -2.13 1.35
CA LEU A 33 -0.59 -2.95 0.14
C LEU A 33 -1.14 -2.20 -1.08
N ALA A 34 -2.20 -1.40 -0.91
CA ALA A 34 -2.76 -0.58 -1.98
C ALA A 34 -1.76 0.50 -2.44
N LEU A 35 -1.13 1.19 -1.49
CA LEU A 35 -0.08 2.19 -1.77
C LEU A 35 1.12 1.55 -2.46
N ALA A 36 1.58 0.39 -1.99
CA ALA A 36 2.70 -0.31 -2.59
C ALA A 36 2.41 -0.73 -4.05
N ARG A 37 1.22 -1.27 -4.33
CA ARG A 37 0.78 -1.55 -5.71
C ARG A 37 0.69 -0.29 -6.57
N ALA A 38 0.11 0.78 -6.05
CA ALA A 38 -0.03 2.03 -6.79
C ALA A 38 1.32 2.67 -7.14
N ARG A 39 2.36 2.41 -6.33
CA ARG A 39 3.74 2.85 -6.57
C ARG A 39 4.55 1.92 -7.47
N GLY A 40 4.00 0.76 -7.86
CA GLY A 40 4.68 -0.22 -8.69
C GLY A 40 5.69 -1.09 -7.94
N TYR A 41 5.63 -1.16 -6.61
CA TYR A 41 6.50 -2.05 -5.84
C TYR A 41 6.10 -3.52 -6.01
N HIS A 42 7.10 -4.39 -6.05
CA HIS A 42 6.88 -5.84 -6.06
C HIS A 42 6.42 -6.32 -4.68
N ILE A 43 5.38 -7.17 -4.66
CA ILE A 43 4.82 -7.77 -3.45
C ILE A 43 4.92 -9.29 -3.59
N ALA A 44 5.56 -9.94 -2.64
CA ALA A 44 5.65 -11.39 -2.57
C ALA A 44 4.97 -11.90 -1.29
N GLU A 45 4.23 -13.01 -1.41
CA GLU A 45 3.72 -13.73 -0.25
C GLU A 45 4.75 -14.79 0.18
N ILE A 46 5.16 -14.77 1.45
CA ILE A 46 6.11 -15.73 2.02
C ILE A 46 5.37 -16.51 3.11
N PRO A 47 5.35 -17.86 3.06
CA PRO A 47 4.70 -18.66 4.08
C PRO A 47 5.43 -18.53 5.42
N ILE A 48 4.67 -18.43 6.50
CA ILE A 48 5.17 -18.42 7.88
C ILE A 48 4.30 -19.31 8.75
N ASP A 49 4.90 -19.89 9.79
CA ASP A 49 4.15 -20.57 10.84
C ASP A 49 3.51 -19.53 11.76
N TRP A 50 2.17 -19.50 11.77
CA TRP A 50 1.40 -18.57 12.59
C TRP A 50 0.72 -19.29 13.75
N TYR A 51 0.99 -18.83 14.98
CA TYR A 51 0.39 -19.37 16.19
C TYR A 51 -0.66 -18.41 16.73
N HIS A 52 -1.92 -18.87 16.77
CA HIS A 52 -3.00 -18.04 17.30
C HIS A 52 -3.07 -18.14 18.83
N GLU A 53 -2.92 -17.00 19.51
CA GLU A 53 -3.23 -16.90 20.92
C GLU A 53 -4.74 -16.76 21.15
N ARG A 54 -5.28 -17.47 22.16
CA ARG A 54 -6.73 -17.55 22.43
C ARG A 54 -7.39 -16.24 22.83
N HIS A 55 -6.62 -15.20 23.11
CA HIS A 55 -7.14 -13.89 23.51
C HIS A 55 -7.30 -12.96 22.31
N SER A 56 -8.52 -12.89 21.77
CA SER A 56 -8.86 -11.91 20.73
C SER A 56 -9.27 -10.58 21.34
N ARG A 57 -8.70 -9.48 20.81
CA ARG A 57 -9.15 -8.10 21.09
C ARG A 57 -10.17 -7.60 20.03
N VAL A 58 -10.49 -8.43 19.04
CA VAL A 58 -11.38 -8.09 17.92
C VAL A 58 -12.84 -8.19 18.36
N ARG A 59 -13.62 -7.15 18.08
CA ARG A 59 -15.07 -7.06 18.28
C ARG A 59 -15.77 -7.27 16.93
N PRO A 60 -16.29 -8.47 16.63
CA PRO A 60 -16.66 -8.88 15.27
C PRO A 60 -17.54 -7.88 14.51
N LEU A 61 -18.66 -7.43 15.09
CA LEU A 61 -19.58 -6.52 14.41
C LEU A 61 -18.97 -5.13 14.19
N ARG A 62 -18.38 -4.56 15.24
CA ARG A 62 -17.79 -3.21 15.20
C ARG A 62 -16.63 -3.16 14.22
N ASP A 63 -15.71 -4.11 14.33
CA ASP A 63 -14.48 -4.11 13.55
C ASP A 63 -14.76 -4.45 12.08
N THR A 64 -15.77 -5.27 11.80
CA THR A 64 -16.25 -5.50 10.42
C THR A 64 -16.77 -4.21 9.78
N ILE A 65 -17.64 -3.46 10.46
CA ILE A 65 -18.18 -2.19 9.93
C ILE A 65 -17.05 -1.17 9.70
N MET A 66 -16.10 -1.10 10.64
CA MET A 66 -14.93 -0.23 10.51
C MET A 66 -14.06 -0.62 9.31
N MET A 67 -13.78 -1.91 9.13
CA MET A 67 -13.00 -2.44 8.01
C MET A 67 -13.67 -2.13 6.66
N VAL A 68 -14.98 -2.35 6.52
CA VAL A 68 -15.71 -2.02 5.28
C VAL A 68 -15.59 -0.54 4.94
N ARG A 69 -15.76 0.34 5.93
CA ARG A 69 -15.63 1.79 5.74
C ARG A 69 -14.21 2.18 5.32
N ASP A 70 -13.20 1.54 5.92
CA ASP A 70 -11.80 1.81 5.64
C ASP A 70 -11.39 1.36 4.24
N ILE A 71 -11.84 0.18 3.80
CA ILE A 71 -11.66 -0.30 2.42
C ILE A 71 -12.25 0.70 1.42
N TRP A 72 -13.45 1.21 1.70
CA TRP A 72 -14.09 2.21 0.84
C TRP A 72 -13.27 3.51 0.76
N ARG A 73 -12.75 4.00 1.89
CA ARG A 73 -11.85 5.17 1.92
C ARG A 73 -10.57 4.94 1.13
N VAL A 74 -9.93 3.78 1.29
CA VAL A 74 -8.73 3.41 0.53
C VAL A 74 -9.04 3.47 -0.97
N ARG A 75 -10.14 2.85 -1.40
CA ARG A 75 -10.55 2.86 -2.81
C ARG A 75 -10.74 4.28 -3.36
N GLN A 76 -11.47 5.14 -2.65
CA GLN A 76 -11.66 6.52 -3.06
C GLN A 76 -10.36 7.30 -3.15
N ARG A 77 -9.47 7.11 -2.18
CA ARG A 77 -8.17 7.76 -2.15
C ARG A 77 -7.32 7.31 -3.34
N MET A 78 -7.23 6.01 -3.61
CA MET A 78 -6.47 5.49 -4.74
C MET A 78 -7.00 6.04 -6.08
N GLN A 79 -8.33 6.19 -6.21
CA GLN A 79 -8.94 6.80 -7.39
C GLN A 79 -8.56 8.28 -7.52
N ARG A 80 -8.66 9.06 -6.44
CA ARG A 80 -8.29 10.48 -6.44
C ARG A 80 -6.81 10.68 -6.78
N ASP A 81 -5.93 9.89 -6.16
CA ASP A 81 -4.48 9.97 -6.38
C ASP A 81 -4.15 9.59 -7.84
N ALA A 82 -4.83 8.59 -8.42
CA ALA A 82 -4.69 8.23 -9.83
C ALA A 82 -5.18 9.33 -10.78
N THR A 83 -6.33 9.96 -10.48
CA THR A 83 -6.86 11.09 -11.27
C THR A 83 -5.92 12.29 -11.22
N LEU A 84 -5.38 12.63 -10.05
CA LEU A 84 -4.41 13.72 -9.89
C LEU A 84 -3.14 13.42 -10.69
N ALA A 85 -2.60 12.19 -10.60
CA ALA A 85 -1.44 11.79 -11.37
C ALA A 85 -1.68 11.87 -12.88
N ALA A 86 -2.85 11.44 -13.36
CA ALA A 86 -3.23 11.55 -14.77
C ALA A 86 -3.35 13.02 -15.22
N SER A 87 -3.96 13.87 -14.40
CA SER A 87 -4.08 15.30 -14.68
C SER A 87 -2.73 15.99 -14.72
N THR A 88 -1.81 15.68 -13.80
CA THR A 88 -0.44 16.23 -13.81
C THR A 88 0.32 15.80 -15.07
N ARG A 89 0.22 14.52 -15.47
CA ARG A 89 0.85 14.04 -16.71
C ARG A 89 0.28 14.69 -17.96
N ALA A 90 -1.03 14.93 -18.00
CA ALA A 90 -1.67 15.64 -19.10
C ALA A 90 -1.27 17.13 -19.16
N ALA A 91 -1.08 17.77 -18.00
CA ALA A 91 -0.66 19.16 -17.91
C ALA A 91 0.83 19.38 -18.18
N ASN A 92 1.69 18.37 -17.91
CA ASN A 92 3.12 18.43 -18.16
C ASN A 92 3.63 17.14 -18.84
N PRO A 93 3.47 17.01 -20.17
CA PRO A 93 3.82 15.80 -20.92
C PRO A 93 5.31 15.44 -20.85
N GLU A 94 6.19 16.43 -20.73
CA GLU A 94 7.65 16.23 -20.72
C GLU A 94 8.15 15.61 -19.39
N GLU A 95 7.56 15.98 -18.24
CA GLU A 95 7.89 15.35 -16.95
C GLU A 95 7.28 13.94 -16.79
N ALA A 96 6.19 13.64 -17.50
CA ALA A 96 5.56 12.32 -17.49
C ALA A 96 6.48 11.23 -18.09
N GLY A 97 7.28 11.58 -19.09
CA GLY A 97 8.28 10.70 -19.69
C GLY A 97 9.41 10.35 -18.71
N LEU A 98 9.85 11.32 -17.91
CA LEU A 98 10.93 11.15 -16.93
C LEU A 98 10.56 10.18 -15.79
N PHE A 99 9.29 10.18 -15.36
CA PHE A 99 8.78 9.25 -14.34
C PHE A 99 8.64 7.82 -14.88
N LEU A 100 8.38 7.63 -16.18
CA LEU A 100 8.32 6.31 -16.80
C LEU A 100 9.72 5.75 -17.03
N GLU A 101 10.68 6.56 -17.50
CA GLU A 101 12.09 6.16 -17.61
C GLU A 101 12.70 5.72 -16.27
N HIS A 102 12.34 6.38 -15.16
CA HIS A 102 12.82 5.96 -13.83
C HIS A 102 12.15 4.69 -13.29
N ALA A 103 10.93 4.37 -13.71
CA ALA A 103 10.23 3.15 -13.30
C ALA A 103 10.67 1.92 -14.11
N GLU A 104 11.17 2.11 -15.32
CA GLU A 104 11.67 1.05 -16.21
C GLU A 104 13.16 0.74 -16.05
N ARG A 105 13.89 1.52 -15.24
CA ARG A 105 15.28 1.18 -14.92
C ARG A 105 15.31 -0.05 -13.99
N PRO A 106 15.85 -1.20 -14.45
CA PRO A 106 16.10 -2.30 -13.53
C PRO A 106 17.05 -1.79 -12.46
N MET A 107 16.73 -2.08 -11.19
CA MET A 107 17.64 -1.90 -10.07
C MET A 107 18.89 -2.75 -10.36
N VAL A 108 19.90 -2.15 -11.00
CA VAL A 108 21.22 -2.76 -11.13
C VAL A 108 21.74 -2.92 -9.70
N ASN A 109 21.98 -4.16 -9.32
CA ASN A 109 22.52 -4.53 -8.02
C ASN A 109 23.78 -3.70 -7.75
N ALA A 110 23.73 -2.84 -6.72
CA ALA A 110 24.94 -2.30 -6.13
C ALA A 110 25.56 -3.42 -5.30
N GLU A 111 26.74 -3.86 -5.71
CA GLU A 111 27.63 -4.80 -5.03
C GLU A 111 27.98 -4.36 -3.60
#